data_AF-A0A3D2SAX8-F1
#
_entry.id   AF-A0A3D2SAX8-F1
#
_cell.length_a   1.000
_cell.length_b   1.000
_cell.length_c   1.000
_cell.angle_alpha   90.00
_cell.angle_beta   90.00
_cell.angle_gamma   90.00
#
_symmetry.space_group_name_H-M   'P 1'
#
loop_
_entity.id
_entity.type
_entity.pdbx_description
1 polymer ?
#
loop_
_entity_poly.entity_id
_entity_poly.type
_entity_poly.pdbx_seq_one_letter_code
_entity_poly.pdbx_strand_id
1 'polypeptide(L)'
;GFILPANVPANEFMNLEGEKMSTSRNWAVQVHSYLNNWPGREDVMRYVLASNIPEAKDSEFTWKDFQARNNNELVAILGNFVNRVVVLTHKFFDGKVPALQDGFLQQQYIKEYLGGIDRLSQDVYEPAMEAYRFREALAAAMDVVRLGNKLLTDLEPWKLYKTDPASCASILRLCLETLHPMGRLLQPFLPFTAEKISTLLDIQVSDSIQPLGEGLREGTAIGKPIHLFSPIEDEQIEEEVKALHTAAAATASPEKEIEVKASKASISYEQFAAMDMRTGVILEATKVPKADRLLQLLVDIGHEKRTIVSGIAEHFKPEELIGQHVVVLINLAPRKMKGVESQGMILMAEDADGKLYFLSAANSPLSGLPIS
;
A
#
# COMPACT_ATOMS: atom_id res chain seq x y z
N GLY A 1 21.05 -32.13 4.46
CA GLY A 1 20.91 -31.23 3.30
C GLY A 1 19.97 -30.09 3.67
N PHE A 2 19.93 -29.02 2.88
CA PHE A 2 18.95 -27.95 3.07
C PHE A 2 17.57 -28.37 2.56
N ILE A 3 16.51 -27.84 3.18
CA ILE A 3 15.13 -27.97 2.70
C ILE A 3 14.94 -26.96 1.57
N LEU A 4 14.52 -27.42 0.39
CA LEU A 4 14.24 -26.56 -0.76
C LEU A 4 12.74 -26.21 -0.83
N PRO A 5 12.36 -25.04 -1.40
CA PRO A 5 10.96 -24.68 -1.60
C PRO A 5 10.23 -25.71 -2.47
N ALA A 6 9.11 -26.24 -1.96
CA ALA A 6 8.24 -27.15 -2.72
C ALA A 6 7.33 -26.38 -3.71
N ASN A 7 6.98 -25.14 -3.38
CA ASN A 7 6.20 -24.25 -4.23
C ASN A 7 6.63 -22.80 -3.99
N VAL A 8 6.55 -21.96 -5.03
CA VAL A 8 6.89 -20.52 -4.96
C VAL A 8 5.75 -19.73 -5.62
N PRO A 9 4.62 -19.54 -4.91
CA PRO A 9 3.53 -18.71 -5.42
C PRO A 9 4.03 -17.28 -5.65
N ALA A 10 3.79 -16.76 -6.85
CA ALA A 10 4.13 -15.40 -7.24
C ALA A 10 2.90 -14.74 -7.83
N ASN A 11 2.77 -13.42 -7.62
CA ASN A 11 1.74 -12.60 -8.23
C ASN A 11 2.38 -11.51 -9.08
N GLU A 12 1.63 -11.06 -10.08
CA GLU A 12 1.97 -9.94 -10.93
C GLU A 12 1.72 -8.61 -10.20
N PHE A 13 1.88 -7.48 -10.88
CA PHE A 13 1.78 -6.17 -10.22
C PHE A 13 0.33 -5.68 -10.10
N MET A 14 0.07 -4.93 -9.04
CA MET A 14 -1.17 -4.17 -8.89
C MET A 14 -0.89 -2.70 -9.18
N ASN A 15 -1.57 -2.16 -10.19
CA ASN A 15 -1.59 -0.74 -10.50
C ASN A 15 -2.62 -0.01 -9.63
N LEU A 16 -2.51 1.31 -9.54
CA LEU A 16 -3.39 2.18 -8.76
C LEU A 16 -3.85 3.34 -9.65
N GLU A 17 -5.17 3.45 -9.87
CA GLU A 17 -5.78 4.58 -10.60
C GLU A 17 -5.06 4.87 -11.94
N GLY A 18 -4.87 3.85 -12.78
CA GLY A 18 -4.23 3.96 -14.09
C GLY A 18 -2.70 3.99 -14.10
N GLU A 19 -2.03 4.07 -12.94
CA GLU A 19 -0.57 4.19 -12.86
C GLU A 19 0.09 3.10 -12.01
N LYS A 20 1.38 2.86 -12.24
CA LYS A 20 2.20 1.99 -11.38
C LYS A 20 2.37 2.62 -9.99
N MET A 21 2.14 1.82 -8.95
CA MET A 21 2.38 2.24 -7.57
C MET A 21 3.84 2.69 -7.38
N SER A 22 4.05 3.79 -6.66
CA SER A 22 5.37 4.40 -6.45
C SER A 22 5.46 5.06 -5.09
N THR A 23 6.31 4.52 -4.23
CA THR A 23 6.55 5.09 -2.89
C THR A 23 7.27 6.43 -2.95
N SER A 24 8.21 6.62 -3.89
CA SER A 24 8.92 7.89 -4.07
C SER A 24 8.02 9.02 -4.57
N ARG A 25 6.99 8.69 -5.37
CA ARG A 25 5.97 9.64 -5.85
C ARG A 25 4.75 9.74 -4.95
N ASN A 26 4.75 9.12 -3.76
CA ASN A 26 3.58 8.97 -2.89
C ASN A 26 2.30 8.49 -3.63
N TRP A 27 2.48 7.71 -4.69
CA TRP A 27 1.39 7.13 -5.48
C TRP A 27 1.15 5.68 -5.03
N ALA A 28 0.62 5.51 -3.83
CA ALA A 28 0.31 4.21 -3.26
C ALA A 28 -0.74 4.35 -2.15
N VAL A 29 -1.55 3.30 -1.95
CA VAL A 29 -2.40 3.20 -0.76
C VAL A 29 -1.54 2.67 0.38
N GLN A 30 -1.19 3.54 1.33
CA GLN A 30 -0.45 3.15 2.52
C GLN A 30 -1.37 2.47 3.52
N VAL A 31 -1.11 1.20 3.85
CA VAL A 31 -1.98 0.38 4.72
C VAL A 31 -2.24 1.06 6.06
N HIS A 32 -1.23 1.64 6.70
CA HIS A 32 -1.39 2.34 7.98
C HIS A 32 -2.34 3.54 7.87
N SER A 33 -2.23 4.32 6.79
CA SER A 33 -3.12 5.46 6.54
C SER A 33 -4.54 4.98 6.26
N TYR A 34 -4.69 3.92 5.47
CA TYR A 34 -5.99 3.31 5.19
C TYR A 34 -6.69 2.88 6.50
N LEU A 35 -5.99 2.16 7.39
CA LEU A 35 -6.56 1.69 8.65
C LEU A 35 -7.01 2.83 9.57
N ASN A 36 -6.31 3.97 9.52
CA ASN A 36 -6.70 5.17 10.29
C ASN A 36 -7.91 5.88 9.68
N ASN A 37 -7.98 5.96 8.34
CA ASN A 37 -9.05 6.66 7.64
C ASN A 37 -10.34 5.84 7.55
N TRP A 38 -10.23 4.51 7.55
CA TRP A 38 -11.35 3.57 7.38
C TRP A 38 -11.42 2.56 8.53
N PRO A 39 -11.61 3.00 9.79
CA PRO A 39 -11.67 2.11 10.93
C PRO A 39 -12.83 1.11 10.79
N GLY A 40 -12.57 -0.18 11.02
CA GLY A 40 -13.58 -1.23 10.96
C GLY A 40 -13.94 -1.69 9.53
N ARG A 41 -13.18 -1.29 8.51
CA ARG A 41 -13.34 -1.72 7.11
C ARG A 41 -12.16 -2.54 6.59
N GLU A 42 -11.39 -3.13 7.48
CA GLU A 42 -10.26 -4.00 7.16
C GLU A 42 -10.68 -5.13 6.21
N ASP A 43 -11.81 -5.77 6.49
CA ASP A 43 -12.38 -6.82 5.64
C ASP A 43 -12.80 -6.29 4.26
N VAL A 44 -13.22 -5.03 4.13
CA VAL A 44 -13.58 -4.45 2.83
C VAL A 44 -12.33 -4.35 1.94
N MET A 45 -11.21 -3.87 2.48
CA MET A 45 -9.94 -3.84 1.75
C MET A 45 -9.48 -5.26 1.40
N ARG A 46 -9.53 -6.20 2.34
CA ARG A 46 -9.15 -7.60 2.08
C ARG A 46 -10.02 -8.22 0.99
N TYR A 47 -11.32 -7.97 1.00
CA TYR A 47 -12.25 -8.44 -0.03
C TYR A 47 -11.82 -7.94 -1.41
N VAL A 48 -11.65 -6.62 -1.55
CA VAL A 48 -11.33 -5.98 -2.82
C VAL A 48 -9.99 -6.49 -3.37
N LEU A 49 -8.98 -6.56 -2.50
CA LEU A 49 -7.65 -7.07 -2.90
C LEU A 49 -7.71 -8.55 -3.30
N ALA A 50 -8.46 -9.39 -2.58
CA ALA A 50 -8.61 -10.81 -2.91
C ALA A 50 -9.46 -11.04 -4.17
N SER A 51 -10.50 -10.22 -4.40
CA SER A 51 -11.32 -10.26 -5.61
C SER A 51 -10.56 -9.85 -6.87
N ASN A 52 -9.49 -9.06 -6.70
CA ASN A 52 -8.70 -8.52 -7.81
C ASN A 52 -7.19 -8.77 -7.66
N ILE A 53 -6.83 -9.87 -6.98
CA ILE A 53 -5.42 -10.24 -6.80
C ILE A 53 -4.78 -10.57 -8.16
N PRO A 54 -3.58 -10.04 -8.47
CA PRO A 54 -2.94 -10.22 -9.78
C PRO A 54 -2.30 -11.61 -9.91
N GLU A 55 -3.12 -12.67 -9.95
CA GLU A 55 -2.65 -14.06 -9.98
C GLU A 55 -1.91 -14.45 -11.27
N ALA A 56 -2.42 -14.00 -12.43
CA ALA A 56 -1.92 -14.41 -13.74
C ALA A 56 -1.52 -13.25 -14.66
N LYS A 57 -1.91 -12.03 -14.31
CA LYS A 57 -1.62 -10.79 -15.02
C LYS A 57 -1.77 -9.62 -14.07
N ASP A 58 -1.17 -8.49 -14.43
CA ASP A 58 -1.35 -7.25 -13.69
C ASP A 58 -2.85 -6.94 -13.48
N SER A 59 -3.15 -6.43 -12.28
CA SER A 59 -4.47 -5.94 -11.92
C SER A 59 -4.44 -4.46 -11.57
N GLU A 60 -5.60 -3.87 -11.37
CA GLU A 60 -5.73 -2.44 -11.10
C GLU A 60 -6.67 -2.23 -9.92
N PHE A 61 -6.16 -1.56 -8.88
CA PHE A 61 -6.98 -1.01 -7.82
C PHE A 61 -7.50 0.36 -8.24
N THR A 62 -8.82 0.54 -8.14
CA THR A 62 -9.45 1.86 -8.17
C THR A 62 -10.36 2.01 -6.96
N TRP A 63 -10.45 3.22 -6.42
CA TRP A 63 -11.37 3.53 -5.33
C TRP A 63 -12.83 3.35 -5.75
N LYS A 64 -13.13 3.49 -7.05
CA LYS A 64 -14.47 3.21 -7.57
C LYS A 64 -14.81 1.71 -7.56
N ASP A 65 -13.86 0.83 -7.91
CA ASP A 65 -14.06 -0.62 -7.75
C ASP A 65 -14.16 -0.99 -6.26
N PHE A 66 -13.32 -0.41 -5.40
CA PHE A 66 -13.42 -0.59 -3.94
C PHE A 66 -14.84 -0.29 -3.41
N GLN A 67 -15.42 0.85 -3.83
CA GLN A 67 -16.80 1.21 -3.52
C GLN A 67 -17.81 0.20 -4.08
N ALA A 68 -17.67 -0.16 -5.36
CA ALA A 68 -18.60 -1.06 -6.04
C ALA A 68 -18.63 -2.44 -5.40
N ARG A 69 -17.47 -3.02 -5.06
CA ARG A 69 -17.36 -4.30 -4.36
C ARG A 69 -18.00 -4.25 -2.98
N ASN A 70 -17.78 -3.17 -2.23
CA ASN A 70 -18.46 -2.99 -0.95
C ASN A 70 -19.97 -2.91 -1.11
N ASN A 71 -20.47 -1.98 -1.92
CA ASN A 71 -21.90 -1.66 -1.98
C ASN A 71 -22.70 -2.75 -2.68
N ASN A 72 -22.20 -3.28 -3.80
CA ASN A 72 -22.94 -4.21 -4.64
C ASN A 72 -22.75 -5.67 -4.23
N GLU A 73 -21.70 -6.01 -3.48
CA GLU A 73 -21.44 -7.38 -3.05
C GLU A 73 -21.50 -7.53 -1.53
N LEU A 74 -20.64 -6.84 -0.79
CA LEU A 74 -20.61 -7.01 0.67
C LEU A 74 -21.91 -6.53 1.33
N VAL A 75 -22.42 -5.35 0.96
CA VAL A 75 -23.67 -4.80 1.49
C VAL A 75 -24.87 -5.51 0.85
N ALA A 76 -25.00 -5.48 -0.48
CA ALA A 76 -26.22 -5.93 -1.15
C ALA A 76 -26.41 -7.46 -1.22
N ILE A 77 -25.34 -8.26 -1.12
CA ILE A 77 -25.41 -9.72 -1.21
C ILE A 77 -25.18 -10.36 0.16
N LEU A 78 -23.98 -10.21 0.74
CA LEU A 78 -23.63 -10.87 2.00
C LEU A 78 -24.35 -10.27 3.21
N GLY A 79 -24.20 -8.97 3.41
CA GLY A 79 -24.84 -8.23 4.50
C GLY A 79 -26.35 -8.35 4.46
N ASN A 80 -26.96 -8.16 3.29
CA ASN A 80 -28.39 -8.31 3.09
C ASN A 80 -28.90 -9.72 3.40
N PHE A 81 -28.19 -10.77 2.95
CA PHE A 81 -28.59 -12.15 3.25
C PHE A 81 -28.59 -12.43 4.74
N VAL A 82 -27.46 -12.16 5.41
CA VAL A 82 -27.33 -12.35 6.86
C VAL A 82 -28.41 -11.58 7.60
N ASN A 83 -28.61 -10.31 7.26
CA ASN A 83 -29.62 -9.47 7.90
C ASN A 83 -31.03 -10.05 7.74
N ARG A 84 -31.44 -10.40 6.51
CA ARG A 84 -32.78 -10.96 6.22
C ARG A 84 -33.02 -12.26 6.98
N VAL A 85 -32.06 -13.19 6.97
CA VAL A 85 -32.19 -14.48 7.65
C VAL A 85 -32.36 -14.28 9.16
N VAL A 86 -31.55 -13.43 9.77
CA VAL A 86 -31.62 -13.18 11.21
C VAL A 86 -32.91 -12.46 11.58
N VAL A 87 -33.28 -11.40 10.86
CA VAL A 87 -34.50 -10.63 11.12
C VAL A 87 -35.75 -11.51 10.99
N LEU A 88 -35.84 -12.34 9.95
CA LEU A 88 -36.99 -13.23 9.76
C LEU A 88 -37.03 -14.33 10.83
N THR A 89 -35.87 -14.88 11.22
CA THR A 89 -35.80 -15.87 12.31
C THR A 89 -36.23 -15.25 13.65
N HIS A 90 -35.79 -14.03 13.97
CA HIS A 90 -36.28 -13.30 15.15
C HIS A 90 -37.77 -13.01 15.10
N LYS A 91 -38.27 -12.60 13.93
CA LYS A 91 -39.66 -12.21 13.75
C LYS A 91 -40.64 -13.39 13.85
N PHE A 92 -40.26 -14.56 13.36
CA PHE A 92 -41.17 -15.69 13.18
C PHE A 92 -40.93 -16.83 14.17
N PHE A 93 -39.72 -16.95 14.71
CA PHE A 93 -39.28 -18.07 15.54
C PHE A 93 -38.53 -17.62 16.80
N ASP A 94 -38.78 -16.40 17.29
CA ASP A 94 -38.20 -15.83 18.51
C ASP A 94 -36.66 -15.92 18.59
N GLY A 95 -36.01 -15.85 17.42
CA GLY A 95 -34.55 -15.88 17.33
C GLY A 95 -33.99 -17.25 17.66
N LYS A 96 -34.76 -18.32 17.46
CA LYS A 96 -34.31 -19.70 17.64
C LYS A 96 -34.23 -20.42 16.31
N VAL A 97 -33.24 -21.30 16.18
CA VAL A 97 -33.06 -22.18 15.01
C VAL A 97 -34.34 -23.02 14.85
N PRO A 98 -35.08 -22.88 13.73
CA PRO A 98 -36.34 -23.60 13.54
C PRO A 98 -36.11 -25.08 13.15
N ALA A 99 -37.19 -25.86 13.26
CA ALA A 99 -37.23 -27.26 12.86
C ALA A 99 -37.10 -27.42 11.34
N LEU A 100 -36.46 -28.52 10.91
CA LEU A 100 -36.35 -28.92 9.51
C LEU A 100 -37.26 -30.13 9.26
N GLN A 101 -38.12 -30.07 8.26
CA GLN A 101 -38.94 -31.23 7.89
C GLN A 101 -38.20 -32.14 6.90
N ASP A 102 -38.12 -33.44 7.21
CA ASP A 102 -37.50 -34.44 6.33
C ASP A 102 -38.11 -34.45 4.91
N GLY A 103 -39.43 -34.28 4.82
CA GLY A 103 -40.13 -34.20 3.53
C GLY A 103 -39.74 -32.98 2.70
N PHE A 104 -39.30 -31.90 3.35
CA PHE A 104 -38.83 -30.68 2.68
C PHE A 104 -37.51 -30.93 1.95
N LEU A 105 -36.60 -31.68 2.58
CA LEU A 105 -35.32 -32.09 1.99
C LEU A 105 -35.49 -33.00 0.76
N GLN A 106 -36.64 -33.68 0.63
CA GLN A 106 -36.89 -34.57 -0.51
C GLN A 106 -37.26 -33.84 -1.80
N GLN A 107 -37.62 -32.56 -1.72
CA GLN A 107 -37.99 -31.74 -2.87
C GLN A 107 -36.80 -31.57 -3.82
N GLN A 108 -37.04 -31.74 -5.12
CA GLN A 108 -35.98 -31.69 -6.13
C GLN A 108 -35.21 -30.36 -6.10
N TYR A 109 -35.93 -29.24 -5.99
CA TYR A 109 -35.32 -27.92 -5.89
C TYR A 109 -34.38 -27.79 -4.68
N ILE A 110 -34.74 -28.38 -3.54
CA ILE A 110 -33.91 -28.35 -2.33
C ILE A 110 -32.67 -29.24 -2.49
N LYS A 111 -32.80 -30.41 -3.11
CA LYS A 111 -31.65 -31.28 -3.44
C LYS A 111 -30.64 -30.59 -4.36
N GLU A 112 -31.13 -29.89 -5.39
CA GLU A 112 -30.28 -29.12 -6.31
C GLU A 112 -29.58 -27.97 -5.59
N TYR A 113 -30.30 -27.27 -4.72
CA TYR A 113 -29.74 -26.21 -3.90
C TYR A 113 -28.62 -26.71 -2.96
N LEU A 114 -28.86 -27.82 -2.24
CA LEU A 114 -27.87 -28.43 -1.34
C LEU A 114 -26.64 -28.91 -2.11
N GLY A 115 -26.84 -29.64 -3.21
CA GLY A 115 -25.75 -30.08 -4.09
C GLY A 115 -24.97 -28.91 -4.71
N GLY A 116 -25.64 -27.77 -4.93
CA GLY A 116 -24.98 -26.53 -5.37
C GLY A 116 -24.02 -25.97 -4.32
N ILE A 117 -24.41 -25.98 -3.04
CA ILE A 117 -23.55 -25.55 -1.94
C ILE A 117 -22.36 -26.50 -1.78
N ASP A 118 -22.59 -27.81 -1.80
CA ASP A 118 -21.53 -28.81 -1.68
C ASP A 118 -20.52 -28.67 -2.82
N ARG A 119 -21.00 -28.55 -4.06
CA ARG A 119 -20.14 -28.35 -5.23
C ARG A 119 -19.30 -27.07 -5.11
N LEU A 120 -19.90 -25.94 -4.74
CA LEU A 120 -19.16 -24.69 -4.59
C LEU A 120 -18.12 -24.77 -3.48
N SER A 121 -18.45 -25.42 -2.37
CA SER A 121 -17.59 -25.48 -1.19
C SER A 121 -16.49 -26.53 -1.31
N GLN A 122 -16.77 -27.70 -1.89
CA GLN A 122 -15.84 -28.83 -1.95
C GLN A 122 -15.15 -28.96 -3.31
N ASP A 123 -15.88 -28.80 -4.41
CA ASP A 123 -15.34 -29.05 -5.76
C ASP A 123 -14.70 -27.79 -6.38
N VAL A 124 -15.03 -26.60 -5.87
CA VAL A 124 -14.50 -25.32 -6.38
C VAL A 124 -13.60 -24.64 -5.35
N TYR A 125 -14.12 -24.34 -4.15
CA TYR A 125 -13.38 -23.57 -3.16
C TYR A 125 -12.11 -24.28 -2.66
N GLU A 126 -12.19 -25.53 -2.19
CA GLU A 126 -11.02 -26.25 -1.64
C GLU A 126 -9.91 -26.41 -2.71
N PRO A 127 -10.19 -26.90 -3.95
CA PRO A 127 -9.16 -27.00 -4.98
C PRO A 127 -8.63 -25.64 -5.45
N ALA A 128 -9.41 -24.57 -5.35
CA ALA A 128 -8.94 -23.22 -5.64
C ALA A 128 -7.97 -22.73 -4.56
N MET A 129 -8.29 -22.96 -3.28
CA MET A 129 -7.42 -22.62 -2.14
C MET A 129 -6.09 -23.38 -2.20
N GLU A 130 -6.11 -24.69 -2.44
CA GLU A 130 -4.89 -25.51 -2.56
C GLU A 130 -4.00 -25.08 -3.74
N ALA A 131 -4.62 -24.58 -4.81
CA ALA A 131 -3.95 -24.12 -6.01
C ALA A 131 -3.61 -22.61 -6.02
N TYR A 132 -3.77 -21.91 -4.89
CA TYR A 132 -3.52 -20.46 -4.76
C TYR A 132 -4.37 -19.60 -5.72
N ARG A 133 -5.55 -20.09 -6.13
CA ARG A 133 -6.56 -19.38 -6.95
C ARG A 133 -7.57 -18.68 -6.04
N PHE A 134 -7.08 -17.73 -5.25
CA PHE A 134 -7.84 -17.00 -4.23
C PHE A 134 -9.06 -16.27 -4.78
N ARG A 135 -8.96 -15.71 -6.00
CA ARG A 135 -10.11 -15.03 -6.63
C ARG A 135 -11.26 -16.01 -6.92
N GLU A 136 -10.93 -17.21 -7.39
CA GLU A 136 -11.91 -18.27 -7.67
C GLU A 136 -12.52 -18.79 -6.37
N ALA A 137 -11.70 -19.01 -5.33
CA ALA A 137 -12.19 -19.42 -4.01
C ALA A 137 -13.15 -18.39 -3.41
N LEU A 138 -12.77 -17.11 -3.37
CA LEU A 138 -13.63 -16.04 -2.85
C LEU A 138 -14.95 -15.92 -3.65
N ALA A 139 -14.88 -16.04 -4.98
CA ALA A 139 -16.08 -16.03 -5.81
C ALA A 139 -17.02 -17.20 -5.46
N ALA A 140 -16.48 -18.42 -5.28
CA ALA A 140 -17.26 -19.59 -4.89
C ALA A 140 -17.93 -19.41 -3.52
N ALA A 141 -17.22 -18.83 -2.54
CA ALA A 141 -17.79 -18.51 -1.23
C ALA A 141 -18.97 -17.52 -1.35
N MET A 142 -18.82 -16.47 -2.16
CA MET A 142 -19.91 -15.52 -2.41
C MET A 142 -21.07 -16.13 -3.20
N ASP A 143 -20.81 -17.10 -4.08
CA ASP A 143 -21.86 -17.81 -4.80
C ASP A 143 -22.72 -18.69 -3.88
N VAL A 144 -22.16 -19.25 -2.80
CA VAL A 144 -22.97 -19.93 -1.76
C VAL A 144 -23.98 -18.96 -1.15
N VAL A 145 -23.56 -17.72 -0.88
CA VAL A 145 -24.45 -16.67 -0.36
C VAL A 145 -25.49 -16.25 -1.40
N ARG A 146 -25.14 -16.22 -2.69
CA ARG A 146 -26.08 -15.97 -3.79
C ARG A 146 -27.14 -17.08 -3.89
N LEU A 147 -26.76 -18.35 -3.70
CA LEU A 147 -27.71 -19.46 -3.61
C LEU A 147 -28.68 -19.29 -2.43
N GLY A 148 -28.18 -18.88 -1.26
CA GLY A 148 -29.03 -18.58 -0.10
C GLY A 148 -30.02 -17.44 -0.36
N ASN A 149 -29.55 -16.34 -0.95
CA ASN A 149 -30.42 -15.23 -1.37
C ASN A 149 -31.50 -15.68 -2.36
N LYS A 150 -31.13 -16.53 -3.31
CA LYS A 150 -32.05 -17.10 -4.30
C LYS A 150 -33.11 -17.98 -3.61
N LEU A 151 -32.71 -18.88 -2.71
CA LEU A 151 -33.63 -19.71 -1.92
C LEU A 151 -34.68 -18.86 -1.19
N LEU A 152 -34.24 -17.81 -0.47
CA LEU A 152 -35.16 -16.89 0.22
C LEU A 152 -36.12 -16.20 -0.73
N THR A 153 -35.65 -15.82 -1.91
CA THR A 153 -36.42 -15.03 -2.88
C THR A 153 -37.42 -15.89 -3.63
N ASP A 154 -37.03 -17.09 -4.04
CA ASP A 154 -37.89 -18.01 -4.79
C ASP A 154 -39.01 -18.58 -3.90
N LEU A 155 -38.72 -18.86 -2.61
CA LEU A 155 -39.67 -19.53 -1.71
C LEU A 155 -40.44 -18.59 -0.78
N GLU A 156 -40.07 -17.30 -0.72
CA GLU A 156 -40.79 -16.22 -0.05
C GLU A 156 -41.35 -16.58 1.35
N PRO A 157 -40.52 -17.00 2.33
CA PRO A 157 -40.99 -17.52 3.61
C PRO A 157 -41.85 -16.54 4.42
N TRP A 158 -41.72 -15.23 4.18
CA TRP A 158 -42.55 -14.20 4.81
C TRP A 158 -44.03 -14.26 4.40
N LYS A 159 -44.36 -14.85 3.25
CA LYS A 159 -45.74 -15.13 2.84
C LYS A 159 -46.26 -16.41 3.47
N LEU A 160 -45.38 -17.41 3.65
CA LEU A 160 -45.75 -18.74 4.13
C LEU A 160 -46.00 -18.82 5.62
N TYR A 161 -45.42 -17.94 6.44
CA TYR A 161 -45.51 -18.03 7.91
C TYR A 161 -46.95 -18.23 8.46
N LYS A 162 -47.96 -17.62 7.83
CA LYS A 162 -49.36 -17.73 8.27
C LYS A 162 -50.10 -18.95 7.71
N THR A 163 -49.72 -19.44 6.54
CA THR A 163 -50.46 -20.49 5.81
C THR A 163 -49.78 -21.85 5.89
N ASP A 164 -48.46 -21.86 5.92
CA ASP A 164 -47.60 -23.03 6.04
C ASP A 164 -46.35 -22.68 6.89
N PRO A 165 -46.53 -22.58 8.22
CA PRO A 165 -45.43 -22.24 9.13
C PRO A 165 -44.32 -23.28 9.13
N ALA A 166 -44.60 -24.53 8.72
CA ALA A 166 -43.61 -25.59 8.75
C ALA A 166 -42.66 -25.54 7.53
N SER A 167 -43.17 -25.18 6.35
CA SER A 167 -42.30 -24.83 5.22
C SER A 167 -41.52 -23.54 5.51
N CYS A 168 -42.15 -22.52 6.12
CA CYS A 168 -41.46 -21.31 6.56
C CYS A 168 -40.26 -21.63 7.48
N ALA A 169 -40.48 -22.51 8.47
CA ALA A 169 -39.45 -23.01 9.38
C ALA A 169 -38.31 -23.70 8.61
N SER A 170 -38.63 -24.63 7.71
CA SER A 170 -37.63 -25.38 6.93
C SER A 170 -36.80 -24.47 6.03
N ILE A 171 -37.41 -23.46 5.39
CA ILE A 171 -36.70 -22.48 4.54
C ILE A 171 -35.71 -21.68 5.39
N LEU A 172 -36.16 -21.08 6.50
CA LEU A 172 -35.27 -20.30 7.35
C LEU A 172 -34.18 -21.15 8.00
N ARG A 173 -34.49 -22.41 8.33
CA ARG A 173 -33.50 -23.38 8.80
C ARG A 173 -32.41 -23.58 7.75
N LEU A 174 -32.76 -23.87 6.50
CA LEU A 174 -31.76 -24.02 5.42
C LEU A 174 -30.96 -22.74 5.16
N CYS A 175 -31.58 -21.57 5.30
CA CYS A 175 -30.87 -20.30 5.17
C CYS A 175 -29.84 -20.08 6.29
N LEU A 176 -30.16 -20.45 7.53
CA LEU A 176 -29.20 -20.44 8.64
C LEU A 176 -28.07 -21.45 8.41
N GLU A 177 -28.41 -22.65 7.94
CA GLU A 177 -27.43 -23.68 7.57
C GLU A 177 -26.52 -23.25 6.41
N THR A 178 -26.98 -22.33 5.53
CA THR A 178 -26.12 -21.70 4.52
C THR A 178 -25.02 -20.84 5.15
N LEU A 179 -25.35 -20.16 6.26
CA LEU A 179 -24.43 -19.26 6.95
C LEU A 179 -23.39 -20.03 7.77
N HIS A 180 -23.70 -21.25 8.20
CA HIS A 180 -22.80 -22.09 8.98
C HIS A 180 -21.40 -22.27 8.33
N PRO A 181 -21.26 -22.75 7.07
CA PRO A 181 -19.95 -22.86 6.43
C PRO A 181 -19.27 -21.51 6.13
N MET A 182 -20.01 -20.39 6.13
CA MET A 182 -19.43 -19.07 5.83
C MET A 182 -18.40 -18.63 6.87
N GLY A 183 -18.54 -19.08 8.13
CA GLY A 183 -17.52 -18.86 9.16
C GLY A 183 -16.16 -19.44 8.77
N ARG A 184 -16.11 -20.53 8.00
CA ARG A 184 -14.87 -21.12 7.49
C ARG A 184 -14.48 -20.54 6.13
N LEU A 185 -15.43 -20.50 5.18
CA LEU A 185 -15.13 -20.08 3.80
C LEU A 185 -14.71 -18.62 3.71
N LEU A 186 -15.21 -17.76 4.60
CA LEU A 186 -14.84 -16.35 4.60
C LEU A 186 -13.60 -16.09 5.46
N GLN A 187 -13.25 -16.91 6.45
CA GLN A 187 -12.18 -16.58 7.41
C GLN A 187 -10.82 -16.23 6.76
N PRO A 188 -10.35 -16.91 5.69
CA PRO A 188 -9.10 -16.54 5.03
C PRO A 188 -9.14 -15.14 4.40
N PHE A 189 -10.33 -14.66 4.04
CA PHE A 189 -10.56 -13.41 3.30
C PHE A 189 -11.06 -12.28 4.22
N LEU A 190 -12.08 -12.55 5.02
CA LEU A 190 -12.83 -11.62 5.87
C LEU A 190 -12.88 -12.15 7.32
N PRO A 191 -11.74 -12.21 8.03
CA PRO A 191 -11.67 -12.84 9.35
C PRO A 191 -12.64 -12.24 10.38
N PHE A 192 -12.82 -10.91 10.39
CA PHE A 192 -13.70 -10.26 11.37
C PHE A 192 -15.18 -10.51 11.05
N THR A 193 -15.53 -10.56 9.77
CA THR A 193 -16.89 -10.87 9.31
C THR A 193 -17.23 -12.34 9.57
N ALA A 194 -16.29 -13.25 9.30
CA ALA A 194 -16.43 -14.66 9.62
C ALA A 194 -16.70 -14.86 11.11
N GLU A 195 -15.92 -14.21 11.98
CA GLU A 195 -16.13 -14.25 13.43
C GLU A 195 -17.50 -13.70 13.85
N LYS A 196 -17.94 -12.58 13.27
CA LYS A 196 -19.27 -12.02 13.51
C LYS A 196 -20.38 -12.99 13.14
N ILE A 197 -20.25 -13.70 12.00
CA ILE A 197 -21.23 -14.71 11.55
C ILE A 197 -21.21 -15.93 12.49
N SER A 198 -20.04 -16.43 12.86
CA SER A 198 -19.92 -17.56 13.79
C SER A 198 -20.50 -17.23 15.17
N THR A 199 -20.22 -16.05 15.69
CA THR A 199 -20.78 -15.55 16.97
C THR A 199 -22.30 -15.39 16.89
N LEU A 200 -22.80 -14.88 15.77
CA LEU A 200 -24.24 -14.73 15.52
C LEU A 200 -24.98 -16.08 15.54
N LEU A 201 -24.35 -17.14 15.04
CA LEU A 201 -24.95 -18.48 15.02
C LEU A 201 -24.65 -19.32 16.28
N ASP A 202 -23.83 -18.81 17.19
CA ASP A 202 -23.30 -19.53 18.35
C ASP A 202 -22.58 -20.84 17.96
N ILE A 203 -21.71 -20.75 16.94
CA ILE A 203 -20.94 -21.89 16.42
C ILE A 203 -19.44 -21.66 16.55
N GLN A 204 -18.72 -22.75 16.76
CA GLN A 204 -17.27 -22.78 16.61
C GLN A 204 -16.91 -23.06 15.15
N VAL A 205 -15.92 -22.35 14.61
CA VAL A 205 -15.42 -22.63 13.26
C VAL A 205 -14.76 -24.01 13.27
N SER A 206 -15.29 -24.92 12.44
CA SER A 206 -14.75 -26.28 12.26
C SER A 206 -13.76 -26.30 11.10
N ASP A 207 -12.73 -27.14 11.19
CA ASP A 207 -11.79 -27.41 10.10
C ASP A 207 -12.44 -28.19 8.94
N SER A 208 -13.61 -28.78 9.15
CA SER A 208 -14.41 -29.46 8.11
C SER A 208 -15.78 -28.80 7.94
N ILE A 209 -16.27 -28.78 6.70
CA ILE A 209 -17.64 -28.37 6.40
C ILE A 209 -18.56 -29.54 6.74
N GLN A 210 -19.45 -29.32 7.71
CA GLN A 210 -20.48 -30.29 8.05
C GLN A 210 -21.56 -30.32 6.95
N PRO A 211 -22.19 -31.47 6.69
CA PRO A 211 -23.35 -31.55 5.80
C PRO A 211 -24.45 -30.56 6.22
N LEU A 212 -25.09 -29.91 5.24
CA LEU A 212 -26.16 -28.96 5.53
C LEU A 212 -27.35 -29.64 6.23
N GLY A 213 -27.88 -29.01 7.29
CA GLY A 213 -29.01 -29.51 8.07
C GLY A 213 -28.59 -30.20 9.37
N GLU A 214 -27.31 -30.53 9.52
CA GLU A 214 -26.73 -31.07 10.76
C GLU A 214 -25.86 -30.05 11.50
N GLY A 215 -25.56 -28.90 10.86
CA GLY A 215 -24.64 -27.89 11.40
C GLY A 215 -25.23 -27.08 12.55
N LEU A 216 -26.56 -26.96 12.64
CA LEU A 216 -27.22 -26.21 13.71
C LEU A 216 -28.22 -27.07 14.48
N ARG A 217 -28.22 -26.91 15.81
CA ARG A 217 -29.20 -27.58 16.66
C ARG A 217 -30.51 -26.80 16.71
N GLU A 218 -31.62 -27.48 16.51
CA GLU A 218 -32.96 -26.90 16.67
C GLU A 218 -33.14 -26.29 18.07
N GLY A 219 -33.77 -25.12 18.12
CA GLY A 219 -34.08 -24.42 19.37
C GLY A 219 -32.92 -23.60 19.95
N THR A 220 -31.70 -23.73 19.43
CA THR A 220 -30.57 -22.87 19.80
C THR A 220 -30.89 -21.41 19.47
N ALA A 221 -30.58 -20.50 20.39
CA ALA A 221 -30.79 -19.08 20.18
C ALA A 221 -29.68 -18.50 19.31
N ILE A 222 -30.05 -17.72 18.29
CA ILE A 222 -29.11 -16.95 17.48
C ILE A 222 -28.97 -15.52 18.05
N GLY A 223 -27.85 -14.89 17.75
CA GLY A 223 -27.59 -13.48 18.07
C GLY A 223 -28.59 -12.53 17.42
N LYS A 224 -28.58 -11.28 17.88
CA LYS A 224 -29.46 -10.23 17.36
C LYS A 224 -29.06 -9.79 15.95
N PRO A 225 -29.98 -9.20 15.16
CA PRO A 225 -29.64 -8.59 13.87
C PRO A 225 -28.46 -7.63 14.00
N ILE A 226 -27.46 -7.83 13.14
CA ILE A 226 -26.27 -6.99 13.03
C ILE A 226 -26.18 -6.38 11.64
N HIS A 227 -25.55 -5.22 11.55
CA HIS A 227 -25.21 -4.57 10.29
C HIS A 227 -23.74 -4.88 9.98
N LEU A 228 -23.49 -5.76 9.02
CA LEU A 228 -22.13 -6.25 8.73
C LEU A 228 -21.28 -5.22 7.99
N PHE A 229 -21.87 -4.52 7.03
CA PHE A 229 -21.18 -3.59 6.14
C PHE A 229 -22.03 -2.35 5.92
N SER A 230 -21.41 -1.20 5.85
CA SER A 230 -22.07 0.07 5.52
C SER A 230 -21.74 0.49 4.10
N PRO A 231 -22.69 1.11 3.38
CA PRO A 231 -22.41 1.75 2.10
C PRO A 231 -21.21 2.70 2.20
N ILE A 232 -20.54 2.85 1.07
CA ILE A 232 -19.51 3.86 0.86
C ILE A 232 -20.09 4.89 -0.10
N GLU A 233 -20.16 6.13 0.35
CA GLU A 233 -20.70 7.24 -0.42
C GLU A 233 -19.67 7.77 -1.42
N ASP A 234 -20.15 8.43 -2.49
CA ASP A 234 -19.29 8.95 -3.55
C ASP A 234 -18.30 10.00 -3.01
N GLU A 235 -18.72 10.84 -2.07
CA GLU A 235 -17.87 11.88 -1.47
C GLU A 235 -16.65 11.27 -0.78
N GLN A 236 -16.79 10.10 -0.13
CA GLN A 236 -15.67 9.43 0.54
C GLN A 236 -14.64 8.91 -0.46
N ILE A 237 -15.09 8.49 -1.64
CA ILE A 237 -14.21 8.04 -2.73
C ILE A 237 -13.50 9.23 -3.36
N GLU A 238 -14.21 10.32 -3.59
CA GLU A 238 -13.64 11.57 -4.10
C GLU A 238 -12.55 12.11 -3.16
N GLU A 239 -12.76 12.04 -1.84
CA GLU A 239 -11.77 12.42 -0.83
C GLU A 239 -10.48 11.59 -0.92
N GLU A 240 -10.59 10.27 -1.08
CA GLU A 240 -9.41 9.39 -1.20
C GLU A 240 -8.64 9.63 -2.51
N VAL A 241 -9.35 9.76 -3.63
CA VAL A 241 -8.72 10.08 -4.92
C VAL A 241 -8.02 11.44 -4.85
N LYS A 242 -8.68 12.44 -4.27
CA LYS A 242 -8.10 13.78 -4.07
C LYS A 242 -6.89 13.73 -3.14
N ALA A 243 -6.95 12.97 -2.05
CA ALA A 243 -5.84 12.79 -1.11
C ALA A 243 -4.64 12.14 -1.79
N LEU A 244 -4.87 11.10 -2.61
CA LEU A 244 -3.84 10.43 -3.40
C LEU A 244 -3.13 11.41 -4.36
N HIS A 245 -3.90 12.17 -5.15
CA HIS A 245 -3.33 13.19 -6.04
C HIS A 245 -2.60 14.29 -5.29
N THR A 246 -3.14 14.74 -4.15
CA THR A 246 -2.50 15.79 -3.33
C THR A 246 -1.17 15.29 -2.75
N ALA A 247 -1.13 14.05 -2.24
CA ALA A 247 0.07 13.45 -1.70
C ALA A 247 1.15 13.29 -2.77
N ALA A 248 0.76 12.87 -3.97
CA ALA A 248 1.67 12.74 -5.10
C ALA A 248 2.18 14.10 -5.60
N ALA A 249 1.31 15.12 -5.67
CA ALA A 249 1.69 16.48 -6.00
C ALA A 249 2.63 17.11 -4.96
N ALA A 250 2.51 16.76 -3.68
CA ALA A 250 3.42 17.26 -2.64
C ALA A 250 4.84 16.68 -2.76
N THR A 251 4.97 15.43 -3.24
CA THR A 251 6.28 14.82 -3.57
C THR A 251 6.80 15.18 -4.93
N ALA A 252 5.91 15.52 -5.86
CA ALA A 252 6.24 16.31 -7.02
C ALA A 252 6.51 17.74 -6.54
N SER A 253 7.63 17.91 -5.82
CA SER A 253 8.35 19.16 -5.92
C SER A 253 8.34 19.51 -7.41
N PRO A 254 8.05 20.77 -7.80
CA PRO A 254 8.48 21.18 -9.11
C PRO A 254 9.92 20.69 -9.20
N GLU A 255 10.36 20.19 -10.35
CA GLU A 255 11.73 20.51 -10.69
C GLU A 255 11.83 22.00 -10.36
N LYS A 256 12.49 22.37 -9.25
CA LYS A 256 13.18 23.63 -9.23
C LYS A 256 14.04 23.44 -10.45
N GLU A 257 13.58 23.97 -11.59
CA GLU A 257 14.46 24.58 -12.54
C GLU A 257 15.40 25.35 -11.63
N ILE A 258 16.55 24.72 -11.36
CA ILE A 258 17.68 25.46 -10.90
C ILE A 258 17.75 26.52 -11.98
N GLU A 259 17.49 27.77 -11.61
CA GLU A 259 17.81 28.89 -12.47
C GLU A 259 19.33 28.80 -12.63
N VAL A 260 19.76 27.97 -13.59
CA VAL A 260 21.15 27.81 -13.92
C VAL A 260 21.49 29.17 -14.47
N LYS A 261 22.22 29.97 -13.68
CA LYS A 261 22.74 31.29 -14.09
C LYS A 261 23.14 31.15 -15.55
N ALA A 262 22.56 31.98 -16.43
CA ALA A 262 22.71 31.86 -17.87
C ALA A 262 24.17 31.55 -18.22
N SER A 263 24.38 30.53 -19.06
CA SER A 263 25.71 30.08 -19.44
C SER A 263 26.54 31.28 -19.89
N LYS A 264 27.74 31.44 -19.33
CA LYS A 264 28.70 32.42 -19.84
C LYS A 264 28.93 32.17 -21.33
N ALA A 265 29.40 33.20 -22.05
CA ALA A 265 29.81 33.04 -23.44
C ALA A 265 30.77 31.85 -23.59
N SER A 266 30.65 31.11 -24.71
CA SER A 266 31.54 29.99 -24.99
C SER A 266 32.99 30.44 -25.05
N ILE A 267 33.87 29.63 -24.45
CA ILE A 267 35.33 29.79 -24.55
C ILE A 267 35.90 28.75 -25.50
N SER A 268 37.06 29.02 -26.08
CA SER A 268 37.77 28.03 -26.90
C SER A 268 38.46 26.98 -26.03
N TYR A 269 38.76 25.81 -26.61
CA TYR A 269 39.49 24.75 -25.91
C TYR A 269 40.87 25.23 -25.44
N GLU A 270 41.55 26.08 -26.22
CA GLU A 270 42.86 26.64 -25.86
C GLU A 270 42.77 27.52 -24.61
N GLN A 271 41.65 28.23 -24.40
CA GLN A 271 41.44 29.03 -23.19
C GLN A 271 41.25 28.15 -21.95
N PHE A 272 40.63 26.98 -22.10
CA PHE A 272 40.51 25.99 -21.03
C PHE A 272 41.85 25.28 -20.76
N ALA A 273 42.52 24.79 -21.81
CA ALA A 273 43.81 24.11 -21.70
C ALA A 273 44.93 25.01 -21.15
N ALA A 274 44.79 26.33 -21.28
CA ALA A 274 45.69 27.29 -20.66
C ALA A 274 45.49 27.43 -19.14
N MET A 275 44.40 26.93 -18.54
CA MET A 275 44.18 26.97 -17.09
C MET A 275 44.92 25.82 -16.40
N ASP A 276 45.78 26.13 -15.43
CA ASP A 276 46.45 25.11 -14.61
C ASP A 276 45.62 24.86 -13.36
N MET A 277 44.76 23.86 -13.44
CA MET A 277 43.92 23.40 -12.34
C MET A 277 44.48 22.11 -11.76
N ARG A 278 44.57 22.03 -10.43
CA ARG A 278 45.12 20.87 -9.72
C ARG A 278 44.32 20.49 -8.50
N THR A 279 44.43 19.23 -8.11
CA THR A 279 44.00 18.79 -6.78
C THR A 279 44.95 19.33 -5.70
N GLY A 280 44.42 19.60 -4.52
CA GLY A 280 45.21 20.01 -3.36
C GLY A 280 44.57 19.63 -2.03
N VAL A 281 45.37 19.64 -0.97
CA VAL A 281 44.92 19.35 0.40
C VAL A 281 45.12 20.57 1.29
N ILE A 282 44.08 20.98 2.01
CA ILE A 282 44.18 22.09 2.96
C ILE A 282 44.95 21.62 4.21
N LEU A 283 46.09 22.23 4.49
CA LEU A 283 46.93 21.92 5.64
C LEU A 283 46.59 22.80 6.85
N GLU A 284 46.33 24.08 6.60
CA GLU A 284 46.03 25.07 7.65
C GLU A 284 44.92 26.00 7.18
N ALA A 285 44.07 26.43 8.12
CA ALA A 285 43.03 27.41 7.87
C ALA A 285 42.98 28.40 9.04
N THR A 286 43.03 29.69 8.73
CA THR A 286 42.96 30.77 9.73
C THR A 286 42.07 31.91 9.24
N LYS A 287 41.40 32.62 10.17
CA LYS A 287 40.63 33.82 9.82
C LYS A 287 41.57 34.98 9.54
N VAL A 288 41.32 35.74 8.47
CA VAL A 288 42.12 36.92 8.14
C VAL A 288 41.79 38.06 9.12
N PRO A 289 42.79 38.67 9.78
CA PRO A 289 42.55 39.80 10.68
C PRO A 289 41.84 40.96 9.95
N LYS A 290 40.77 41.50 10.55
CA LYS A 290 39.95 42.61 10.00
C LYS A 290 39.17 42.27 8.71
N ALA A 291 38.89 40.99 8.46
CA ALA A 291 38.03 40.56 7.35
C ALA A 291 37.17 39.35 7.73
N ASP A 292 35.92 39.59 8.14
CA ASP A 292 35.03 38.56 8.69
C ASP A 292 34.59 37.49 7.68
N ARG A 293 34.76 37.78 6.38
CA ARG A 293 34.40 36.89 5.27
C ARG A 293 35.56 36.06 4.72
N LEU A 294 36.81 36.35 5.11
CA LEU A 294 37.99 35.76 4.48
C LEU A 294 38.68 34.74 5.38
N LEU A 295 38.97 33.57 4.82
CA LEU A 295 39.89 32.58 5.39
C LEU A 295 41.20 32.58 4.59
N GLN A 296 42.31 32.52 5.30
CA GLN A 296 43.62 32.23 4.75
C GLN A 296 43.90 30.74 4.90
N LEU A 297 44.11 30.07 3.77
CA LEU A 297 44.27 28.63 3.66
C LEU A 297 45.66 28.34 3.13
N LEU A 298 46.40 27.45 3.81
CA LEU A 298 47.64 26.88 3.29
C LEU A 298 47.30 25.57 2.59
N VAL A 299 47.46 25.52 1.27
CA VAL A 299 47.08 24.36 0.45
C VAL A 299 48.32 23.70 -0.13
N ASP A 300 48.44 22.39 0.05
CA ASP A 300 49.45 21.54 -0.57
C ASP A 300 48.99 21.16 -1.98
N ILE A 301 49.78 21.54 -3.00
CA ILE A 301 49.52 21.22 -4.41
C ILE A 301 50.54 20.22 -4.97
N GLY A 302 51.07 19.36 -4.11
CA GLY A 302 51.99 18.27 -4.42
C GLY A 302 53.46 18.70 -4.46
N HIS A 303 53.78 19.72 -5.25
CA HIS A 303 55.17 20.17 -5.46
C HIS A 303 55.54 21.43 -4.65
N GLU A 304 54.56 22.18 -4.18
CA GLU A 304 54.74 23.33 -3.31
C GLU A 304 53.49 23.57 -2.45
N LYS A 305 53.61 24.47 -1.46
CA LYS A 305 52.49 24.91 -0.62
C LYS A 305 52.15 26.35 -0.99
N ARG A 306 50.87 26.64 -1.19
CA ARG A 306 50.40 27.97 -1.56
C ARG A 306 49.45 28.55 -0.54
N THR A 307 49.55 29.86 -0.34
CA THR A 307 48.58 30.61 0.45
C THR A 307 47.44 31.06 -0.45
N ILE A 308 46.22 30.66 -0.09
CA ILE A 308 44.99 31.01 -0.81
C ILE A 308 44.04 31.69 0.14
N VAL A 309 43.58 32.88 -0.23
CA VAL A 309 42.60 33.64 0.53
C VAL A 309 41.23 33.44 -0.11
N SER A 310 40.29 32.87 0.63
CA SER A 310 38.97 32.51 0.13
C SER A 310 37.85 33.15 0.94
N GLY A 311 36.80 33.61 0.26
CA GLY A 311 35.65 34.33 0.82
C GLY A 311 34.61 33.45 1.51
N ILE A 312 35.04 32.42 2.24
CA ILE A 312 34.17 31.33 2.69
C ILE A 312 33.98 31.25 4.20
N ALA A 313 34.42 32.27 4.95
CA ALA A 313 34.34 32.26 6.41
C ALA A 313 32.90 32.26 6.95
N GLU A 314 31.91 32.66 6.14
CA GLU A 314 30.48 32.59 6.49
C GLU A 314 29.89 31.18 6.30
N HIS A 315 30.53 30.32 5.48
CA HIS A 315 30.03 28.99 5.14
C HIS A 315 30.77 27.86 5.86
N PHE A 316 32.03 28.06 6.24
CA PHE A 316 32.86 27.01 6.84
C PHE A 316 33.67 27.54 8.02
N LYS A 317 33.85 26.68 9.03
CA LYS A 317 34.76 26.95 10.14
C LYS A 317 36.18 26.49 9.78
N PRO A 318 37.24 27.20 10.20
CA PRO A 318 38.62 26.83 9.87
C PRO A 318 38.98 25.38 10.23
N GLU A 319 38.46 24.88 11.36
CA GLU A 319 38.78 23.55 11.87
C GLU A 319 38.22 22.43 10.99
N GLU A 320 37.13 22.69 10.27
CA GLU A 320 36.45 21.73 9.39
C GLU A 320 37.16 21.59 8.03
N LEU A 321 38.04 22.53 7.70
CA LEU A 321 38.71 22.62 6.40
C LEU A 321 40.02 21.84 6.35
N ILE A 322 40.67 21.60 7.49
CA ILE A 322 41.96 20.91 7.55
C ILE A 322 41.78 19.45 7.08
N GLY A 323 42.60 19.03 6.11
CA GLY A 323 42.55 17.69 5.50
C GLY A 323 41.56 17.56 4.33
N GLN A 324 40.79 18.59 4.01
CA GLN A 324 39.87 18.55 2.87
C GLN A 324 40.63 18.57 1.54
N HIS A 325 40.16 17.74 0.62
CA HIS A 325 40.64 17.70 -0.77
C HIS A 325 39.86 18.69 -1.61
N VAL A 326 40.56 19.57 -2.31
CA VAL A 326 39.99 20.67 -3.09
C VAL A 326 40.58 20.74 -4.49
N VAL A 327 39.84 21.35 -5.42
CA VAL A 327 40.36 21.74 -6.73
C VAL A 327 40.78 23.20 -6.71
N VAL A 328 41.97 23.49 -7.21
CA VAL A 328 42.60 24.80 -7.16
C VAL A 328 43.05 25.22 -8.56
N LEU A 329 42.72 26.45 -8.95
CA LEU A 329 43.29 27.11 -10.11
C LEU A 329 44.55 27.88 -9.69
N ILE A 330 45.71 27.50 -10.22
CA ILE A 330 47.02 27.93 -9.71
C ILE A 330 47.75 28.93 -10.62
N ASN A 331 47.34 29.11 -11.87
CA ASN A 331 48.02 30.05 -12.79
C ASN A 331 47.30 31.40 -12.96
N LEU A 332 46.46 31.78 -11.99
CA LEU A 332 45.97 33.15 -11.88
C LEU A 332 47.05 34.08 -11.31
N ALA A 333 47.07 35.33 -11.77
CA ALA A 333 47.93 36.36 -11.21
C ALA A 333 47.64 36.54 -9.70
N PRO A 334 48.68 36.59 -8.83
CA PRO A 334 48.48 36.79 -7.40
C PRO A 334 47.70 38.05 -7.09
N ARG A 335 46.77 37.97 -6.13
CA ARG A 335 45.94 39.10 -5.72
C ARG A 335 46.07 39.36 -4.23
N LYS A 336 46.39 40.60 -3.86
CA LYS A 336 46.39 41.03 -2.46
C LYS A 336 44.96 41.24 -1.96
N MET A 337 44.61 40.54 -0.89
CA MET A 337 43.32 40.62 -0.22
C MET A 337 43.55 40.95 1.26
N LYS A 338 43.20 42.18 1.67
CA LYS A 338 43.30 42.65 3.06
C LYS A 338 44.68 42.44 3.71
N GLY A 339 45.76 42.56 2.91
CA GLY A 339 47.15 42.47 3.37
C GLY A 339 47.80 41.09 3.16
N VAL A 340 47.04 40.06 2.79
CA VAL A 340 47.55 38.73 2.47
C VAL A 340 47.56 38.54 0.95
N GLU A 341 48.61 37.94 0.41
CA GLU A 341 48.71 37.63 -1.02
C GLU A 341 48.12 36.25 -1.32
N SER A 342 47.05 36.20 -2.13
CA SER A 342 46.45 34.95 -2.59
C SER A 342 47.09 34.50 -3.89
N GLN A 343 47.63 33.28 -3.90
CA GLN A 343 48.39 32.69 -5.01
C GLN A 343 47.61 31.56 -5.73
N GLY A 344 46.28 31.62 -5.67
CA GLY A 344 45.39 30.67 -6.33
C GLY A 344 43.94 30.95 -6.01
N MET A 345 43.06 30.11 -6.56
CA MET A 345 41.63 30.14 -6.31
C MET A 345 41.11 28.72 -6.09
N ILE A 346 40.43 28.50 -4.97
CA ILE A 346 39.71 27.24 -4.73
C ILE A 346 38.37 27.29 -5.44
N LEU A 347 38.04 26.22 -6.18
CA LEU A 347 36.80 26.13 -6.93
C LEU A 347 35.71 25.47 -6.09
N MET A 348 34.52 26.06 -6.12
CA MET A 348 33.34 25.60 -5.39
C MET A 348 32.10 25.70 -6.27
N ALA A 349 31.14 24.82 -6.03
CA ALA A 349 29.78 24.97 -6.53
C ALA A 349 28.97 25.86 -5.57
N GLU A 350 28.05 26.66 -6.10
CA GLU A 350 27.15 27.55 -5.37
C GLU A 350 25.71 27.14 -5.73
N ASP A 351 24.86 26.88 -4.74
CA ASP A 351 23.42 26.64 -4.98
C ASP A 351 22.62 27.95 -5.06
N ALA A 352 21.32 27.85 -5.38
CA ALA A 352 20.43 29.01 -5.49
C ALA A 352 20.27 29.80 -4.18
N ASP A 353 20.55 29.17 -3.05
CA ASP A 353 20.50 29.79 -1.72
C ASP A 353 21.86 30.39 -1.30
N GLY A 354 22.83 30.39 -2.22
CA GLY A 354 24.18 30.94 -2.03
C GLY A 354 25.11 30.07 -1.20
N LYS A 355 24.74 28.82 -0.90
CA LYS A 355 25.57 27.90 -0.13
C LYS A 355 26.64 27.28 -1.01
N LEU A 356 27.85 27.21 -0.47
CA LEU A 356 29.04 26.74 -1.17
C LEU A 356 29.33 25.27 -0.89
N TYR A 357 29.76 24.54 -1.92
CA TYR A 357 30.15 23.13 -1.88
C TYR A 357 31.52 22.96 -2.53
N PHE A 358 32.43 22.22 -1.90
CA PHE A 358 33.74 21.95 -2.49
C PHE A 358 33.63 21.09 -3.74
N LEU A 359 34.31 21.49 -4.81
CA LEU A 359 34.70 20.59 -5.87
C LEU A 359 35.83 19.70 -5.33
N SER A 360 35.54 18.41 -5.15
CA SER A 360 36.45 17.45 -4.53
C SER A 360 36.82 16.33 -5.50
N ALA A 361 38.10 15.96 -5.52
CA ALA A 361 38.59 14.71 -6.09
C ALA A 361 38.66 13.66 -4.99
N ALA A 362 37.49 13.23 -4.51
CA ALA A 362 37.37 12.29 -3.40
C ALA A 362 38.22 11.03 -3.67
N ASN A 363 38.96 10.58 -2.65
CA ASN A 363 39.86 9.42 -2.69
C ASN A 363 41.11 9.55 -3.58
N SER A 364 41.50 10.77 -3.98
CA SER A 364 42.80 10.96 -4.63
C SER A 364 43.93 10.69 -3.62
N PRO A 365 44.86 9.74 -3.89
CA PRO A 365 45.93 9.42 -2.96
C PRO A 365 47.07 10.46 -2.95
N LEU A 366 47.04 11.44 -3.87
CA LEU A 366 48.11 12.40 -4.11
C LEU A 366 47.55 13.82 -4.34
N SER A 367 48.18 14.83 -3.72
CA SER A 367 47.96 16.24 -4.07
C SER A 367 48.72 16.60 -5.37
N GLY A 368 48.24 17.62 -6.09
CA GLY A 368 48.93 18.19 -7.25
C GLY A 368 48.63 17.55 -8.60
N LEU A 369 47.66 16.64 -8.68
CA LEU A 369 47.26 16.02 -9.94
C LEU A 369 46.61 17.06 -10.86
N PRO A 370 47.00 17.13 -12.15
CA PRO A 370 46.38 18.04 -13.10
C PRO A 370 44.93 17.63 -13.39
N ILE A 371 44.06 18.62 -13.55
CA ILE A 371 42.70 18.45 -14.05
C ILE A 371 42.74 18.59 -15.58
N SER A 372 42.27 17.57 -16.30
CA SER A 372 42.27 17.48 -17.76
C SER A 372 40.89 17.68 -18.36
#